data_AF-A0A2D4NIY4-F1
#
_entry.id   AF-A0A2D4NIY4-F1
#
_cell.length_a   1.000
_cell.length_b   1.000
_cell.length_c   1.000
_cell.angle_alpha   90.00
_cell.angle_beta   90.00
_cell.angle_gamma   90.00
#
_symmetry.space_group_name_H-M   'P 1'
#
loop_
_entity.id
_entity.type
_entity.pdbx_description
1 polymer ?
#
loop_
_entity_poly.entity_id
_entity_poly.type
_entity_poly.pdbx_seq_one_letter_code
_entity_poly.pdbx_strand_id
1 'polypeptide(L)'
;VQLSSPCRPQEEESPLLKLVSLQNADGSWPHGPALAAILDLSEAEISDKAPTHVTPDIWATVLAILWLHLNAAEKKAEWELLEGKAVHWLQVNSGDQLAKCVNAGNEVLGSRVSPQVFGL
;
A
#
# COMPACT_ATOMS: atom_id res chain seq x y z
N VAL A 1 -8.70 40.78 -27.65
CA VAL A 1 -8.02 39.46 -27.67
C VAL A 1 -7.95 38.99 -26.23
N GLN A 2 -8.81 38.07 -25.83
CA GLN A 2 -8.88 37.58 -24.46
C GLN A 2 -7.96 36.36 -24.39
N LEU A 3 -6.84 36.50 -23.67
CA LEU A 3 -5.88 35.42 -23.44
C LEU A 3 -6.49 34.46 -22.43
N SER A 4 -7.23 33.47 -22.93
CA SER A 4 -7.65 32.31 -22.15
C SER A 4 -6.41 31.51 -21.79
N SER A 5 -6.08 31.45 -20.50
CA SER A 5 -5.11 30.50 -19.98
C SER A 5 -5.51 29.08 -20.39
N PRO A 6 -4.62 28.25 -20.96
CA PRO A 6 -4.94 26.84 -21.12
C PRO A 6 -5.04 26.23 -19.71
N CYS A 7 -6.22 25.70 -19.36
CA CYS A 7 -6.33 24.74 -18.27
C CYS A 7 -5.25 23.69 -18.51
N ARG A 8 -4.30 23.56 -17.57
CA ARG A 8 -3.38 22.43 -17.57
C ARG A 8 -4.23 21.15 -17.65
N PRO A 9 -3.88 20.18 -18.51
CA PRO A 9 -4.42 18.84 -18.35
C PRO A 9 -4.22 18.46 -16.89
N GLN A 10 -5.25 17.95 -16.22
CA GLN A 10 -5.03 17.29 -14.94
C GLN A 10 -4.09 16.12 -15.26
N GLU A 11 -2.80 16.29 -15.03
CA GLU A 11 -1.83 15.19 -15.09
C GLU A 11 -2.34 14.16 -14.08
N GLU A 12 -2.89 13.06 -14.59
CA GLU A 12 -3.29 11.97 -13.72
C GLU A 12 -2.05 11.53 -12.95
N GLU A 13 -2.03 11.81 -11.66
CA GLU A 13 -0.93 11.37 -10.80
C GLU A 13 -0.80 9.86 -10.92
N SER A 14 0.44 9.39 -11.12
CA SER A 14 0.70 7.96 -11.23
C SER A 14 0.21 7.22 -9.99
N PRO A 15 -0.25 5.95 -10.11
CA PRO A 15 -0.69 5.16 -8.96
C PRO A 15 0.37 5.09 -7.83
N LEU A 16 1.65 5.07 -8.19
CA LEU A 16 2.75 5.12 -7.23
C LEU A 16 2.75 6.42 -6.42
N LEU A 17 2.61 7.59 -7.07
CA LEU A 17 2.58 8.88 -6.36
C LEU A 17 1.36 8.98 -5.44
N LYS A 18 0.20 8.49 -5.89
CA LYS A 18 -1.01 8.41 -5.05
C LYS A 18 -0.77 7.54 -3.83
N LEU A 19 -0.16 6.36 -3.99
CA LEU A 19 0.14 5.47 -2.87
C LEU A 19 1.15 6.11 -1.90
N VAL A 20 2.25 6.67 -2.41
CA VAL A 20 3.27 7.37 -1.61
C VAL A 20 2.64 8.48 -0.77
N SER A 21 1.69 9.23 -1.35
CA SER A 21 1.02 10.35 -0.69
C SER A 21 0.05 9.93 0.42
N LEU A 22 -0.38 8.66 0.44
CA LEU A 22 -1.25 8.12 1.48
C LEU A 22 -0.49 7.64 2.72
N GLN A 23 0.84 7.54 2.69
CA GLN A 23 1.57 7.04 3.85
C GLN A 23 1.46 8.03 5.01
N ASN A 24 1.02 7.54 6.16
CA ASN A 24 1.03 8.29 7.41
C ASN A 24 2.47 8.57 7.86
N ALA A 25 2.64 9.59 8.72
CA ALA A 25 3.94 9.98 9.23
C ALA A 25 4.68 8.82 9.93
N ASP A 26 3.94 7.93 10.59
CA ASP A 26 4.44 6.75 11.30
C ASP A 26 4.84 5.59 10.40
N GLY A 27 4.55 5.66 9.09
CA GLY A 27 4.87 4.62 8.11
C GLY A 27 3.69 3.73 7.71
N SER A 28 2.55 3.81 8.41
CA SER A 28 1.36 3.03 8.05
C SER A 28 0.63 3.58 6.82
N TRP A 29 -0.22 2.76 6.22
CA TRP A 29 -1.26 3.22 5.29
C TRP A 29 -2.64 3.04 5.92
N PRO A 30 -3.52 4.04 5.79
CA PRO A 30 -4.88 3.92 6.27
C PRO A 30 -5.70 3.04 5.33
N HIS A 31 -6.64 2.28 5.90
CA HIS A 31 -7.73 1.73 5.10
C HIS A 31 -8.62 2.86 4.55
N GLY A 32 -9.20 2.67 3.35
CA GLY A 32 -10.17 3.62 2.80
C GLY A 32 -10.25 3.59 1.27
N PRO A 33 -11.12 4.45 0.70
CA PRO A 33 -11.44 4.42 -0.73
C PRO A 33 -10.25 4.77 -1.62
N ALA A 34 -9.33 5.62 -1.14
CA ALA A 34 -8.13 6.00 -1.90
C ALA A 34 -7.16 4.82 -2.07
N LEU A 35 -6.94 4.04 -1.01
CA LEU A 35 -6.12 2.83 -1.09
C LEU A 35 -6.82 1.78 -1.96
N ALA A 36 -8.13 1.57 -1.74
CA ALA A 36 -8.93 0.62 -2.51
C ALA A 36 -8.85 0.87 -4.02
N ALA A 37 -8.97 2.14 -4.43
CA ALA A 37 -8.83 2.54 -5.83
C ALA A 37 -7.44 2.26 -6.42
N ILE A 38 -6.36 2.35 -5.63
CA ILE A 38 -5.00 2.04 -6.11
C ILE A 38 -4.79 0.53 -6.26
N LEU A 39 -5.38 -0.25 -5.36
CA LEU A 39 -5.30 -1.72 -5.38
C LEU A 39 -6.22 -2.35 -6.43
N ASP A 40 -7.11 -1.57 -7.05
CA ASP A 40 -8.19 -2.04 -7.93
C ASP A 40 -9.12 -3.05 -7.24
N LEU A 41 -9.45 -2.77 -5.98
CA LEU A 41 -10.33 -3.56 -5.11
C LEU A 41 -11.41 -2.66 -4.49
N SER A 42 -12.52 -3.25 -4.07
CA SER A 42 -13.46 -2.55 -3.18
C SER A 42 -12.99 -2.58 -1.72
N GLU A 43 -13.44 -1.60 -0.92
CA GLU A 43 -13.18 -1.57 0.53
C GLU A 43 -13.73 -2.83 1.24
N ALA A 44 -14.86 -3.35 0.74
CA ALA A 44 -15.46 -4.59 1.22
C ALA A 44 -14.55 -5.80 0.93
N GLU A 45 -14.03 -5.93 -0.29
CA GLU A 45 -13.10 -7.01 -0.64
C GLU A 45 -11.82 -6.95 0.20
N ILE A 46 -11.28 -5.75 0.43
CA ILE A 46 -10.12 -5.59 1.32
C ILE A 46 -10.49 -6.07 2.73
N SER A 47 -11.63 -5.64 3.27
CA SER A 47 -12.05 -6.00 4.63
C SER A 47 -12.32 -7.51 4.78
N ASP A 48 -13.01 -8.12 3.82
CA ASP A 48 -13.42 -9.53 3.85
C ASP A 48 -12.23 -10.50 3.73
N LYS A 49 -11.11 -10.03 3.16
CA LYS A 49 -9.89 -10.82 3.00
C LYS A 49 -8.87 -10.61 4.12
N ALA A 50 -9.12 -9.67 5.03
CA ALA A 50 -8.24 -9.44 6.17
C ALA A 50 -8.21 -10.69 7.07
N PRO A 51 -7.04 -11.12 7.56
CA PRO A 51 -6.97 -12.16 8.59
C PRO A 51 -7.71 -11.72 9.86
N THR A 52 -8.18 -12.70 10.64
CA THR A 52 -8.93 -12.43 11.87
C THR A 52 -8.08 -11.69 12.90
N HIS A 53 -8.70 -10.76 13.63
CA HIS A 53 -8.07 -9.94 14.68
C HIS A 53 -6.94 -9.00 14.22
N VAL A 54 -6.84 -8.72 12.93
CA VAL A 54 -5.92 -7.72 12.38
C VAL A 54 -6.61 -6.35 12.32
N THR A 55 -5.92 -5.29 12.73
CA THR A 55 -6.47 -3.93 12.59
C THR A 55 -6.47 -3.50 11.12
N PRO A 56 -7.42 -2.65 10.69
CA PRO A 56 -7.51 -2.21 9.29
C PRO A 56 -6.20 -1.61 8.75
N ASP A 57 -5.48 -0.83 9.58
CA ASP A 57 -4.24 -0.17 9.16
C ASP A 57 -3.06 -1.15 9.01
N ILE A 58 -2.97 -2.18 9.85
CA ILE A 58 -1.97 -3.26 9.67
C ILE A 58 -2.20 -3.94 8.31
N TRP A 59 -3.44 -4.29 8.04
CA TRP A 59 -3.81 -4.96 6.80
C TRP A 59 -3.57 -4.08 5.57
N ALA A 60 -4.01 -2.82 5.62
CA ALA A 60 -3.77 -1.83 4.58
C ALA A 60 -2.28 -1.59 4.31
N THR A 61 -1.46 -1.50 5.37
CA THR A 61 -0.01 -1.30 5.26
C THR A 61 0.68 -2.49 4.59
N VAL A 62 0.27 -3.73 4.91
CA VAL A 62 0.79 -4.93 4.23
C VAL A 62 0.43 -4.90 2.74
N LEU A 63 -0.83 -4.63 2.40
CA LEU A 63 -1.27 -4.56 1.00
C LEU A 63 -0.54 -3.48 0.21
N ALA A 64 -0.28 -2.31 0.82
CA ALA A 64 0.49 -1.24 0.19
C ALA A 64 1.93 -1.67 -0.15
N ILE A 65 2.64 -2.30 0.78
CA ILE A 65 4.00 -2.82 0.53
C ILE A 65 3.97 -3.87 -0.59
N LEU A 66 3.04 -4.82 -0.53
CA LEU A 66 2.91 -5.84 -1.57
C LEU A 66 2.62 -5.25 -2.95
N TRP A 67 1.78 -4.21 -3.01
CA TRP A 67 1.49 -3.49 -4.24
C TRP A 67 2.73 -2.80 -4.81
N LEU A 68 3.59 -2.19 -3.97
CA LEU A 68 4.85 -1.55 -4.40
C LEU A 68 5.77 -2.56 -5.10
N HIS A 69 5.93 -3.75 -4.53
CA HIS A 69 6.72 -4.83 -5.13
C HIS A 69 6.11 -5.39 -6.41
N LEU A 70 4.78 -5.46 -6.49
CA LEU A 70 4.08 -6.01 -7.65
C LEU A 70 4.06 -5.03 -8.84
N ASN A 71 3.80 -3.75 -8.58
CA ASN A 71 3.43 -2.77 -9.61
C ASN A 71 4.47 -1.67 -9.84
N ALA A 72 5.47 -1.54 -8.96
CA ALA A 72 6.46 -0.47 -9.01
C ALA A 72 7.88 -0.95 -8.73
N ALA A 73 8.17 -2.24 -8.96
CA ALA A 73 9.48 -2.84 -8.68
C ALA A 73 10.64 -2.10 -9.37
N GLU A 74 10.43 -1.60 -10.58
CA GLU A 74 11.42 -0.86 -11.37
C GLU A 74 11.72 0.54 -10.81
N LYS A 75 10.89 1.04 -9.90
CA LYS A 75 11.01 2.34 -9.23
C LYS A 75 11.41 2.23 -7.77
N LYS A 76 12.06 1.13 -7.38
CA LYS A 76 12.40 0.85 -5.97
C LYS A 76 13.07 2.02 -5.24
N ALA A 77 13.98 2.74 -5.90
CA ALA A 77 14.65 3.89 -5.32
C ALA A 77 13.69 5.03 -4.90
N GLU A 78 12.50 5.12 -5.50
CA GLU A 78 11.48 6.11 -5.16
C GLU A 78 10.72 5.78 -3.86
N TRP A 79 10.63 4.50 -3.48
CA TRP A 79 9.76 4.05 -2.39
C TRP A 79 10.42 3.15 -1.34
N GLU A 80 11.68 2.75 -1.49
CA GLU A 80 12.36 1.86 -0.53
C GLU A 80 12.43 2.43 0.90
N LEU A 81 12.51 3.75 1.04
CA LEU A 81 12.46 4.40 2.36
C LEU A 81 11.06 4.33 2.98
N LEU A 82 10.01 4.42 2.17
CA LEU A 82 8.63 4.27 2.64
C LEU A 82 8.39 2.84 3.12
N GLU A 83 8.84 1.86 2.35
CA GLU A 83 8.82 0.46 2.77
C GLU A 83 9.53 0.28 4.11
N GLY A 84 10.76 0.78 4.26
CA GLY A 84 11.53 0.60 5.48
C GLY A 84 10.80 1.12 6.72
N LYS A 85 10.17 2.30 6.62
CA LYS A 85 9.33 2.86 7.70
C LYS A 85 8.12 1.97 8.00
N ALA A 86 7.42 1.53 6.96
CA ALA A 86 6.21 0.73 7.08
C ALA A 86 6.49 -0.65 7.67
N VAL A 87 7.57 -1.30 7.25
CA VAL A 87 8.04 -2.57 7.81
C VAL A 87 8.40 -2.41 9.29
N HIS A 88 9.13 -1.34 9.65
CA HIS A 88 9.43 -1.06 11.05
C HIS A 88 8.16 -0.88 11.88
N TRP A 89 7.20 -0.09 11.37
CA TRP A 89 5.91 0.10 12.02
C TRP A 89 5.14 -1.23 12.16
N LEU A 90 5.12 -2.08 11.12
CA LEU A 90 4.46 -3.38 11.17
C LEU A 90 5.09 -4.32 12.21
N GLN A 91 6.41 -4.34 12.32
CA GLN A 91 7.12 -5.16 13.32
C GLN A 91 6.77 -4.75 14.75
N VAL A 92 6.54 -3.47 15.00
CA VAL A 92 6.12 -2.95 16.31
C VAL A 92 4.65 -3.26 16.61
N ASN A 93 3.77 -3.21 15.61
CA ASN A 93 2.33 -3.20 15.82
C ASN A 93 1.61 -4.52 15.51
N SER A 94 2.18 -5.41 14.69
CA SER A 94 1.45 -6.56 14.12
C SER A 94 1.62 -7.87 14.88
N GLY A 95 2.65 -7.98 15.72
CA GLY A 95 2.93 -9.20 16.47
C GLY A 95 3.06 -10.45 15.58
N ASP A 96 2.46 -11.54 16.01
CA ASP A 96 2.48 -12.85 15.33
C ASP A 96 1.59 -12.92 14.08
N GLN A 97 0.73 -11.91 13.85
CA GLN A 97 -0.21 -11.92 12.74
C GLN A 97 0.43 -11.49 11.41
N LEU A 98 1.60 -10.83 11.45
CA LEU A 98 2.24 -10.28 10.26
C LEU A 98 2.46 -11.33 9.16
N ALA A 99 2.92 -12.53 9.52
CA ALA A 99 3.13 -13.60 8.55
C ALA A 99 1.83 -14.05 7.86
N LYS A 100 0.71 -14.07 8.61
CA LYS A 100 -0.61 -14.41 8.05
C LYS A 100 -1.10 -13.30 7.12
N CYS A 101 -0.89 -12.04 7.49
CA CYS A 101 -1.20 -10.90 6.63
C CYS A 101 -0.39 -10.96 5.32
N VAL A 102 0.91 -11.21 5.37
CA VAL A 102 1.74 -11.27 4.15
C VAL A 102 1.26 -12.38 3.22
N ASN A 103 0.94 -13.56 3.76
CA ASN A 103 0.43 -14.67 2.96
C ASN A 103 -0.94 -14.34 2.33
N ALA A 104 -1.91 -13.88 3.13
CA ALA A 104 -3.23 -13.52 2.63
C ALA A 104 -3.17 -12.38 1.62
N GLY A 105 -2.31 -11.38 1.84
CA GLY A 105 -2.13 -10.25 0.94
C GLY A 105 -1.55 -10.65 -0.41
N ASN A 106 -0.59 -11.58 -0.42
CA ASN A 106 -0.07 -12.14 -1.66
C ASN A 106 -1.17 -12.88 -2.45
N GLU A 107 -2.06 -13.61 -1.78
CA GLU A 107 -3.20 -14.26 -2.44
C GLU A 107 -4.20 -13.25 -3.02
N VAL A 108 -4.49 -12.18 -2.27
CA VAL A 108 -5.40 -11.10 -2.70
C VAL A 108 -4.89 -10.39 -3.95
N LEU A 109 -3.59 -10.05 -3.97
CA LEU A 109 -2.99 -9.27 -5.06
C LEU A 109 -2.40 -10.15 -6.18
N GLY A 110 -2.42 -11.48 -6.02
CA GLY A 110 -1.75 -12.40 -6.95
C GLY A 110 -0.24 -12.21 -7.01
N SER A 111 0.37 -11.66 -5.95
CA SER A 111 1.82 -11.41 -5.86
C SER A 111 2.57 -12.57 -5.20
N ARG A 112 3.91 -12.52 -5.23
CA ARG A 112 4.80 -13.50 -4.60
C ARG A 112 5.95 -12.83 -3.87
N VAL A 113 5.63 -11.80 -3.09
CA VAL A 113 6.61 -11.06 -2.29
C VAL A 113 7.06 -11.92 -1.13
N SER A 114 8.38 -12.03 -0.94
CA SER A 114 8.97 -12.82 0.14
C SER A 114 8.63 -12.23 1.52
N PRO A 115 8.26 -13.06 2.51
CA PRO A 115 8.09 -12.61 3.91
C PRO A 115 9.33 -11.92 4.49
N GLN A 116 10.53 -12.20 3.96
CA GLN A 116 11.78 -11.56 4.39
C GLN A 116 11.78 -10.04 4.17
N VAL A 117 10.99 -9.53 3.21
CA VAL A 117 10.79 -8.08 3.02
C VAL A 117 10.25 -7.44 4.29
N PHE A 118 9.42 -8.17 5.05
CA PHE A 118 8.81 -7.72 6.30
C PHE A 118 9.66 -8.08 7.53
N GLY A 119 10.85 -8.67 7.34
CA GLY A 119 11.73 -9.14 8.40
C GLY A 119 11.26 -10.42 9.11
N LEU A 120 10.48 -11.26 8.41
CA LEU A 120 10.01 -12.57 8.86
C LEU A 120 10.91 -13.71 8.36
#